data_AF-A0A358SL70-F1
#
_entry.id   AF-A0A358SL70-F1
#
_cell.length_a   1.000
_cell.length_b   1.000
_cell.length_c   1.000
_cell.angle_alpha   90.00
_cell.angle_beta   90.00
_cell.angle_gamma   90.00
#
_symmetry.space_group_name_H-M   'P 1'
#
loop_
_entity.id
_entity.type
_entity.pdbx_description
1 polymer ?
#
loop_
_entity_poly.entity_id
_entity_poly.type
_entity_poly.pdbx_seq_one_letter_code
_entity_poly.pdbx_strand_id
1 'polypeptide(L)' 'MKKLIELLICLILHPLAIVLIWLDLATRPGMRSGPKLAWAILALIPLVPCIYVLTSGDLW' A
#
# COMPACT_ATOMS: atom_id res chain seq x y z
N MET A 1 -8.72 19.60 9.51
CA MET A 1 -7.23 19.60 9.58
C MET A 1 -6.65 18.22 9.86
N LYS A 2 -7.06 17.50 10.92
CA LYS A 2 -6.55 16.15 11.25
C LYS A 2 -6.62 15.13 10.10
N LYS A 3 -7.78 14.99 9.46
CA LYS A 3 -7.98 14.04 8.33
C LYS A 3 -7.09 14.34 7.11
N LEU A 4 -6.69 15.59 6.89
CA LEU A 4 -5.78 15.97 5.80
C LEU A 4 -4.34 15.50 6.10
N ILE A 5 -3.93 15.57 7.37
CA ILE A 5 -2.62 15.11 7.84
C ILE A 5 -2.57 13.57 7.84
N GLU A 6 -3.63 12.90 8.32
CA GLU A 6 -3.75 11.44 8.26
C GLU A 6 -3.71 10.92 6.81
N LEU A 7 -4.42 11.58 5.90
CA LEU A 7 -4.40 11.24 4.48
C LEU A 7 -3.01 11.46 3.87
N LEU A 8 -2.32 12.55 4.25
CA LEU A 8 -0.95 12.82 3.81
C LEU A 8 0.04 11.77 4.33
N ILE A 9 -0.10 11.35 5.58
CA ILE A 9 0.73 10.30 6.19
C ILE A 9 0.43 8.94 5.53
N CYS A 10 -0.84 8.61 5.27
CA CYS A 10 -1.20 7.44 4.46
C CYS A 10 -0.57 7.50 3.06
N LEU A 11 -0.59 8.66 2.41
CA LEU A 11 0.03 8.89 1.10
C LEU A 11 1.56 8.83 1.13
N ILE A 12 2.21 9.04 2.27
CA ILE A 12 3.67 8.94 2.43
C ILE A 12 4.09 7.52 2.84
N LEU A 13 3.32 6.86 3.72
CA LEU A 13 3.58 5.50 4.17
C LEU A 13 3.22 4.44 3.11
N HIS A 14 2.22 4.70 2.26
CA HIS A 14 1.84 3.78 1.19
C HIS A 14 2.95 3.58 0.14
N PRO A 15 3.67 4.62 -0.33
CA PRO A 15 4.88 4.46 -1.14
C PRO A 15 5.93 3.56 -0.50
N LEU A 16 6.15 3.70 0.81
CA LEU A 16 7.09 2.83 1.53
C LEU A 16 6.61 1.37 1.51
N ALA A 17 5.31 1.14 1.76
CA ALA A 17 4.71 -0.18 1.67
C ALA A 17 4.83 -0.79 0.27
N ILE A 18 4.62 0.01 -0.79
CA ILE A 18 4.81 -0.42 -2.19
C ILE A 18 6.24 -0.90 -2.41
N VAL A 19 7.24 -0.14 -1.97
CA VAL A 19 8.66 -0.50 -2.14
C VAL A 19 8.98 -1.81 -1.41
N LEU A 20 8.48 -1.98 -0.18
CA LEU A 20 8.67 -3.21 0.59
C LEU A 20 8.00 -4.42 -0.06
N ILE A 21 6.78 -4.25 -0.59
CA ILE A 21 6.05 -5.29 -1.31
C ILE A 21 6.81 -5.69 -2.58
N TRP A 22 7.35 -4.73 -3.33
CA TRP A 22 8.13 -5.02 -4.55
C TRP A 22 9.45 -5.72 -4.23
N LEU A 23 10.13 -5.36 -3.15
CA LEU A 23 11.31 -6.06 -2.66
C LEU A 23 11.00 -7.51 -2.26
N ASP A 24 9.89 -7.74 -1.54
CA ASP A 24 9.42 -9.09 -1.22
C ASP A 24 9.13 -9.88 -2.52
N LEU A 25 8.35 -9.33 -3.44
CA LEU A 25 8.01 -9.98 -4.71
C LEU A 25 9.25 -10.30 -5.56
N ALA A 26 10.23 -9.40 -5.60
CA ALA A 26 11.48 -9.59 -6.33
C ALA A 26 12.31 -10.73 -5.73
N THR A 27 12.42 -10.78 -4.40
CA THR A 27 13.24 -11.77 -3.68
C THR A 27 12.53 -13.10 -3.44
N ARG A 28 11.19 -13.14 -3.53
CA ARG A 28 10.38 -14.34 -3.23
C ARG A 28 10.66 -15.48 -4.23
N PRO A 29 11.28 -16.58 -3.76
CA PRO A 29 11.47 -17.77 -4.58
C PRO A 29 10.15 -18.53 -4.74
N GLY A 30 9.90 -19.13 -5.91
CA GLY A 30 8.76 -20.02 -6.14
C GLY A 30 7.45 -19.37 -6.62
N MET A 31 7.37 -18.04 -6.69
CA MET A 31 6.22 -17.37 -7.32
C MET A 31 6.47 -17.14 -8.82
N ARG A 32 5.51 -17.53 -9.67
CA ARG A 32 5.55 -17.29 -11.12
C ARG A 32 5.51 -15.79 -11.44
N SER A 33 6.12 -15.38 -12.56
CA SER A 33 6.28 -13.98 -12.96
C SER A 33 4.95 -13.23 -13.18
N GLY A 34 3.93 -13.91 -13.70
CA GLY A 34 2.59 -13.32 -13.91
C GLY A 34 1.92 -12.86 -12.61
N PRO A 35 1.76 -13.75 -11.61
CA PRO A 35 1.30 -13.37 -10.28
C PRO A 35 2.16 -12.28 -9.64
N LYS A 36 3.49 -12.31 -9.81
CA LYS A 36 4.36 -11.24 -9.28
C LYS A 36 4.01 -9.87 -9.85
N LEU A 37 3.78 -9.80 -11.16
CA LEU A 37 3.39 -8.57 -11.85
C LEU A 37 1.99 -8.09 -11.42
N ALA A 38 1.03 -9.00 -11.31
CA ALA A 38 -0.31 -8.69 -10.84
C ALA A 38 -0.28 -8.09 -9.41
N TRP A 39 0.48 -8.70 -8.50
CA TRP A 39 0.65 -8.17 -7.14
C TRP A 39 1.38 -6.82 -7.10
N ALA A 40 2.43 -6.65 -7.93
CA ALA A 40 3.14 -5.38 -8.03
C ALA A 40 2.22 -4.24 -8.48
N ILE A 41 1.30 -4.51 -9.40
CA ILE A 41 0.31 -3.53 -9.91
C ILE A 41 -0.79 -3.28 -8.87
N LEU A 42 -1.35 -4.33 -8.27
CA LEU A 42 -2.43 -4.19 -7.28
C LEU A 42 -1.99 -3.42 -6.04
N ALA A 43 -0.72 -3.56 -5.63
CA ALA A 43 -0.15 -2.84 -4.49
C ALA A 43 -0.07 -1.31 -4.71
N LEU A 44 -0.10 -0.83 -5.96
CA LEU A 44 -0.07 0.62 -6.26
C LEU A 44 -1.30 1.35 -5.74
N ILE A 45 -2.44 0.65 -5.60
CA ILE A 45 -3.71 1.27 -5.22
C ILE A 45 -3.85 1.21 -3.68
N PRO A 46 -3.84 2.34 -2.95
CA PRO A 46 -4.03 2.38 -1.48
C PRO A 46 -5.50 2.19 -1.09
N LEU A 47 -6.15 1.13 -1.58
CA LEU A 47 -7.59 0.95 -1.39
C LEU A 47 -7.95 0.82 0.10
N VAL A 48 -7.21 -0.01 0.85
CA VAL A 48 -7.50 -0.30 2.26
C VAL A 48 -7.23 0.90 3.19
N PRO A 49 -6.06 1.57 3.16
CA PRO A 49 -5.82 2.73 4.01
C PRO A 49 -6.70 3.94 3.66
N CYS A 50 -6.96 4.19 2.36
CA CYS A 50 -7.87 5.27 1.96
C CYS A 50 -9.29 5.02 2.47
N ILE A 51 -9.80 3.80 2.31
CA ILE A 51 -11.13 3.45 2.82
C ILE A 51 -11.14 3.59 4.36
N TYR A 52 -10.14 3.08 5.08
CA TYR A 52 -10.06 3.18 6.54
C TYR A 52 -10.14 4.63 7.06
N VAL A 53 -9.32 5.54 6.51
CA VAL A 53 -9.32 6.97 6.87
C VAL A 53 -10.63 7.66 6.49
N LEU A 54 -11.25 7.26 5.36
CA LEU A 54 -12.51 7.83 4.88
C LEU A 54 -13.75 7.31 5.61
N THR A 55 -13.75 6.05 6.06
CA THR A 55 -14.98 5.40 6.54
C THR A 55 -15.18 5.47 8.05
N SER A 56 -14.15 5.49 8.90
CA SER A 56 -14.32 5.66 10.38
C SER A 56 -13.04 5.57 11.22
N GLY A 57 -11.85 5.30 10.65
CA GLY A 57 -10.62 5.17 11.42
C GLY A 57 -9.91 6.50 11.63
N ASP A 58 -9.69 6.92 12.87
CA ASP A 58 -8.49 7.71 13.16
C ASP A 58 -7.29 6.75 13.18
N LEU A 59 -6.17 7.20 12.63
CA LEU A 59 -4.89 6.49 12.75
C LEU A 59 -4.30 6.66 14.17
N TRP A 60 -4.88 7.56 14.97
CA TRP A 60 -4.49 7.90 16.35
C TRP A 60 -5.68 8.27 17.26
#